data_AF-A0AAD4CMZ6-F1
#
_entry.id   AF-A0AAD4CMZ6-F1
#
_cell.length_a   1.000
_cell.length_b   1.000
_cell.length_c   1.000
_cell.angle_alpha   90.00
_cell.angle_beta   90.00
_cell.angle_gamma   90.00
#
_symmetry.space_group_name_H-M   'P 1'
#
loop_
_entity.id
_entity.type
_entity.pdbx_description
1 polymer ?
#
loop_
_entity_poly.entity_id
_entity_poly.type
_entity_poly.pdbx_seq_one_letter_code
_entity_poly.pdbx_strand_id
1 'polypeptide(L)'
;MSIGSAAVLTTLGLRAAPGEQLPNYGAIYLIANWFLANCALSTRPAKMSLGLDHNVAPREDLIKYGEAAVASGKISRRKLDQLKRQEASHLNAMEGFPFFAASVLLAIYTGVPNETINAFGLWYTTSRVAHAVTYRYIESHALSFLRSIAWWSANASCITIAVLAGKKL
;
A
#
# COMPACT_ATOMS: atom_id res chain seq x y z
N MET A 1 4.21 -24.82 23.65
CA MET A 1 4.41 -23.44 23.13
C MET A 1 3.74 -23.35 21.75
N SER A 2 2.42 -23.17 21.68
CA SER A 2 1.64 -23.19 20.41
C SER A 2 0.44 -22.22 20.40
N ILE A 3 0.20 -21.50 21.51
CA ILE A 3 -0.98 -20.65 21.68
C ILE A 3 -0.85 -19.33 20.88
N GLY A 4 0.38 -18.83 20.66
CA GLY A 4 0.61 -17.55 19.99
C GLY A 4 0.32 -17.55 18.48
N SER A 5 0.68 -18.61 17.74
CA SER A 5 0.48 -18.66 16.29
C SER A 5 -0.99 -18.82 15.91
N ALA A 6 -1.75 -19.62 16.66
CA ALA A 6 -3.17 -19.82 16.43
C ALA A 6 -3.96 -18.50 16.60
N ALA A 7 -3.66 -17.74 17.67
CA ALA A 7 -4.32 -16.45 17.92
C ALA A 7 -4.03 -15.40 16.82
N VAL A 8 -2.80 -15.36 16.30
CA VAL A 8 -2.44 -14.46 15.20
C VAL A 8 -3.18 -14.82 13.92
N LEU A 9 -3.25 -16.12 13.56
CA LEU A 9 -3.98 -16.57 12.37
C LEU A 9 -5.48 -16.25 12.47
N THR A 10 -6.08 -16.42 13.65
CA THR A 10 -7.47 -16.04 13.89
C THR A 10 -7.68 -14.54 13.78
N THR A 11 -6.80 -13.74 14.37
CA THR A 11 -6.86 -12.26 14.29
C THR A 11 -6.78 -11.77 12.84
N LEU A 12 -5.88 -12.36 12.04
CA LEU A 12 -5.72 -12.05 10.62
C LEU A 12 -6.83 -12.61 9.73
N GLY A 13 -7.79 -13.37 10.29
CA GLY A 13 -8.88 -13.98 9.53
C GLY A 13 -8.40 -15.08 8.60
N LEU A 14 -7.26 -15.69 8.89
CA LEU A 14 -6.68 -16.83 8.15
C LEU A 14 -7.13 -18.17 8.74
N ARG A 15 -7.79 -18.17 9.90
CA ARG A 15 -8.36 -19.35 10.53
C ARG A 15 -9.57 -18.98 11.38
N ALA A 16 -10.60 -19.81 11.38
CA ALA A 16 -11.77 -19.61 12.23
C ALA A 16 -11.43 -19.91 13.69
N ALA A 17 -12.02 -19.14 14.63
CA ALA A 17 -12.04 -19.54 16.03
C ALA A 17 -12.89 -20.82 16.19
N PRO A 18 -12.61 -21.66 17.22
CA PRO A 18 -13.40 -22.87 17.44
C PRO A 18 -14.90 -22.56 17.57
N GLY A 19 -15.73 -23.13 16.68
CA GLY A 19 -17.18 -22.94 16.68
C GLY A 19 -17.69 -21.70 15.96
N GLU A 20 -16.82 -20.88 15.37
CA GLU A 20 -17.20 -19.64 14.67
C GLU A 20 -17.03 -19.76 13.15
N GLN A 21 -17.79 -18.96 12.40
CA GLN A 21 -17.58 -18.79 10.97
C GLN A 21 -16.47 -17.77 10.72
N LEU A 22 -15.63 -18.04 9.72
CA LEU A 22 -14.55 -17.13 9.37
C LEU A 22 -15.10 -15.79 8.88
N PRO A 23 -14.73 -14.64 9.50
CA PRO A 23 -15.20 -13.34 9.06
C PRO A 23 -14.65 -12.97 7.68
N ASN A 24 -15.39 -12.16 6.92
CA ASN A 24 -14.91 -11.59 5.68
C ASN A 24 -14.32 -10.19 5.94
N TYR A 25 -13.01 -10.02 5.74
CA TYR A 25 -12.31 -8.75 5.96
C TYR A 25 -12.18 -7.91 4.69
N GLY A 26 -12.84 -8.26 3.59
CA GLY A 26 -12.75 -7.52 2.33
C GLY A 26 -13.03 -6.03 2.50
N ALA A 27 -14.12 -5.66 3.18
CA ALA A 27 -14.45 -4.25 3.47
C ALA A 27 -13.37 -3.55 4.33
N ILE A 28 -12.83 -4.25 5.33
CA ILE A 28 -11.74 -3.72 6.18
C ILE A 28 -10.51 -3.44 5.31
N TYR A 29 -10.12 -4.37 4.43
CA TYR A 29 -8.98 -4.17 3.55
C TYR A 29 -9.20 -3.06 2.52
N LEU A 30 -10.42 -2.88 2.01
CA LEU A 30 -10.75 -1.76 1.13
C LEU A 30 -10.53 -0.42 1.84
N ILE A 31 -11.08 -0.27 3.04
CA ILE A 31 -10.94 0.97 3.84
C ILE A 31 -9.47 1.18 4.21
N ALA A 32 -8.81 0.15 4.74
CA ALA A 32 -7.42 0.24 5.19
C ALA A 32 -6.47 0.61 4.04
N ASN A 33 -6.62 0.00 2.86
CA ASN A 33 -5.76 0.31 1.72
C ASN A 33 -6.09 1.66 1.10
N TRP A 34 -7.33 2.13 1.18
CA TRP A 34 -7.67 3.49 0.80
C TRP A 34 -6.94 4.51 1.69
N PHE A 35 -6.95 4.32 3.02
CA PHE A 35 -6.22 5.17 3.96
C PHE A 35 -4.70 5.05 3.78
N LEU A 36 -4.20 3.84 3.52
CA LEU A 36 -2.78 3.62 3.21
C LEU A 36 -2.38 4.46 2.00
N ALA A 37 -3.09 4.30 0.88
CA ALA A 37 -2.78 4.96 -0.38
C ALA A 37 -2.95 6.49 -0.29
N ASN A 38 -4.06 6.97 0.26
CA ASN A 38 -4.42 8.40 0.21
C ASN A 38 -3.87 9.23 1.38
N CYS A 39 -3.66 8.61 2.54
CA CYS A 39 -3.24 9.31 3.75
C CYS A 39 -1.82 8.93 4.16
N ALA A 40 -1.57 7.66 4.51
CA ALA A 40 -0.31 7.25 5.13
C ALA A 40 0.89 7.40 4.20
N LEU A 41 0.73 7.09 2.90
CA LEU A 41 1.80 7.22 1.92
C LEU A 41 1.98 8.65 1.40
N SER A 42 1.01 9.53 1.62
CA SER A 42 1.03 10.91 1.12
C SER A 42 2.30 11.66 1.55
N THR A 43 2.90 12.40 0.63
CA THR A 43 4.00 13.33 0.94
C THR A 43 3.55 14.57 1.70
N ARG A 44 2.24 14.82 1.72
CA ARG A 44 1.68 16.09 2.20
C ARG A 44 2.02 16.40 3.66
N PRO A 45 1.85 15.49 4.64
CA PRO A 45 2.21 15.78 6.03
C PRO A 45 3.71 16.11 6.18
N ALA A 46 4.58 15.42 5.42
CA ALA A 46 6.01 15.71 5.43
C ALA A 46 6.30 17.11 4.86
N LYS A 47 5.64 17.48 3.74
CA LYS A 47 5.77 18.83 3.16
C LYS A 47 5.25 19.92 4.10
N MET A 48 4.11 19.69 4.77
CA MET A 48 3.59 20.60 5.79
C MET A 48 4.57 20.80 6.94
N SER A 49 5.13 19.71 7.50
CA SER A 49 6.11 19.80 8.60
C SER A 49 7.40 20.54 8.22
N LEU A 50 7.74 20.54 6.93
CA LEU A 50 8.91 21.24 6.39
C LEU A 50 8.56 22.65 5.90
N GLY A 51 7.30 23.09 6.00
CA GLY A 51 6.84 24.37 5.44
C GLY A 51 7.04 24.46 3.93
N LEU A 52 6.85 23.36 3.20
CA LEU A 52 6.95 23.26 1.74
C LEU A 52 5.58 23.09 1.05
N ASP A 53 4.52 22.88 1.83
CA ASP A 53 3.15 22.76 1.31
C ASP A 53 2.55 24.15 1.10
N HIS A 54 2.33 24.55 -0.16
CA HIS A 54 1.75 25.86 -0.49
C HIS A 54 0.23 25.80 -0.67
N ASN A 55 -0.38 24.62 -0.62
CA ASN A 55 -1.81 24.35 -0.78
C ASN A 55 -2.47 24.81 -2.10
N VAL A 56 -1.82 25.63 -2.94
CA VAL A 56 -2.34 26.09 -4.25
C VAL A 56 -2.30 24.97 -5.28
N ALA A 57 -1.17 24.29 -5.40
CA ALA A 57 -0.99 23.12 -6.25
C ALA A 57 -0.06 22.11 -5.55
N PRO A 58 -0.53 21.40 -4.51
CA PRO A 58 0.34 20.63 -3.63
C PRO A 58 1.21 19.60 -4.34
N ARG A 59 0.71 19.01 -5.43
CA ARG A 59 1.44 18.01 -6.22
C ARG A 59 2.65 18.58 -6.95
N GLU A 60 2.70 19.90 -7.15
CA GLU A 60 3.78 20.58 -7.85
C GLU A 60 4.82 21.18 -6.90
N ASP A 61 4.56 21.18 -5.58
CA ASP A 61 5.40 21.88 -4.60
C ASP A 61 6.87 21.47 -4.67
N LEU A 62 7.16 20.17 -4.78
CA LEU A 62 8.53 19.67 -4.84
C LEU A 62 9.24 20.03 -6.14
N ILE A 63 8.49 20.17 -7.23
CA ILE A 63 9.01 20.55 -8.54
C ILE A 63 9.30 22.06 -8.56
N LYS A 64 8.36 22.87 -8.07
CA LYS A 64 8.44 24.34 -8.10
C LYS A 64 9.40 24.91 -7.06
N TYR A 65 9.36 24.38 -5.83
CA TYR A 65 10.02 25.01 -4.69
C TYR A 65 11.13 24.15 -4.07
N GLY A 66 11.26 22.88 -4.47
CA GLY A 66 12.22 21.94 -3.88
C GLY A 66 13.67 22.39 -4.04
N GLU A 67 14.07 22.81 -5.24
CA GLU A 67 15.46 23.24 -5.52
C GLU A 67 15.81 24.52 -4.74
N ALA A 68 14.90 25.49 -4.67
CA ALA A 68 15.08 26.70 -3.87
C ALA A 68 15.19 26.38 -2.37
N ALA A 69 14.44 25.39 -1.87
CA ALA A 69 14.56 24.93 -0.49
C ALA A 69 15.91 24.25 -0.20
N VAL A 70 16.53 23.59 -1.18
CA VAL A 70 17.89 23.06 -1.06
C VAL A 70 18.91 24.20 -1.07
N ALA A 71 18.80 25.14 -2.02
CA ALA A 71 19.73 26.26 -2.17
C ALA A 71 19.76 27.19 -0.94
N SER A 72 18.61 27.38 -0.29
CA SER A 72 18.48 28.16 0.96
C SER A 72 18.91 27.39 2.21
N GLY A 73 19.28 26.10 2.10
CA GLY A 73 19.64 25.26 3.25
C GLY A 73 18.47 24.76 4.09
N LYS A 74 17.21 25.03 3.69
CA LYS A 74 16.00 24.60 4.40
C LYS A 74 15.85 23.09 4.45
N ILE A 75 16.24 22.39 3.37
CA ILE A 75 16.32 20.92 3.32
C ILE A 75 17.61 20.47 2.64
N SER A 76 18.08 19.26 2.95
CA SER A 76 19.19 18.66 2.21
C SER A 76 18.75 18.12 0.85
N ARG A 77 19.69 17.98 -0.09
CA ARG A 77 19.49 17.29 -1.38
C ARG A 77 18.86 15.90 -1.19
N ARG A 78 19.46 15.09 -0.32
CA ARG A 78 18.97 13.75 0.05
C ARG A 78 17.51 13.78 0.52
N LYS A 79 17.11 14.80 1.29
CA LYS A 79 15.74 14.94 1.77
C LYS A 79 14.77 15.26 0.64
N LEU A 80 15.13 16.16 -0.27
CA LEU A 80 14.32 16.46 -1.46
C LEU A 80 14.11 15.21 -2.31
N ASP A 81 15.17 14.45 -2.57
CA ASP A 81 15.10 13.23 -3.38
C ASP A 81 14.24 12.15 -2.71
N GLN A 82 14.33 12.02 -1.37
CA GLN A 82 13.45 11.15 -0.60
C GLN A 82 11.97 11.56 -0.71
N LEU A 83 11.66 12.85 -0.66
CA LEU A 83 10.29 13.36 -0.82
C LEU A 83 9.75 13.08 -2.23
N LYS A 84 10.56 13.31 -3.27
CA LYS A 84 10.20 12.98 -4.67
C LYS A 84 9.90 11.47 -4.82
N ARG A 85 10.73 10.60 -4.24
CA ARG A 85 10.48 9.14 -4.23
C ARG A 85 9.22 8.75 -3.47
N GLN A 86 8.96 9.39 -2.32
CA GLN A 86 7.71 9.17 -1.58
C GLN A 86 6.49 9.61 -2.42
N GLU A 87 6.57 10.73 -3.15
CA GLU A 87 5.47 11.22 -3.99
C GLU A 87 5.15 10.24 -5.12
N ALA A 88 6.18 9.76 -5.79
CA ALA A 88 6.05 8.73 -6.82
C ALA A 88 5.43 7.43 -6.25
N SER A 89 5.84 7.02 -5.04
CA SER A 89 5.29 5.83 -4.38
C SER A 89 3.81 5.99 -4.00
N HIS A 90 3.42 7.18 -3.53
CA HIS A 90 2.04 7.54 -3.22
C HIS A 90 1.15 7.50 -4.47
N LEU A 91 1.57 8.13 -5.56
CA LEU A 91 0.83 8.10 -6.84
C LEU A 91 0.66 6.66 -7.34
N ASN A 92 1.72 5.86 -7.28
CA ASN A 92 1.64 4.46 -7.66
C ASN A 92 0.66 3.65 -6.77
N ALA A 93 0.51 4.01 -5.49
CA ALA A 93 -0.48 3.38 -4.61
C ALA A 93 -1.91 3.74 -5.00
N MET A 94 -2.13 5.00 -5.38
CA MET A 94 -3.42 5.45 -5.89
C MET A 94 -3.78 4.76 -7.21
N GLU A 95 -2.83 4.57 -8.11
CA GLU A 95 -3.05 3.88 -9.41
C GLU A 95 -3.38 2.40 -9.22
N GLY A 96 -2.73 1.72 -8.28
CA GLY A 96 -2.96 0.30 -8.00
C GLY A 96 -4.22 0.01 -7.18
N PHE A 97 -4.73 0.99 -6.44
CA PHE A 97 -5.88 0.80 -5.55
C PHE A 97 -7.18 0.40 -6.28
N PRO A 98 -7.58 1.03 -7.40
CA PRO A 98 -8.77 0.64 -8.15
C PRO A 98 -8.79 -0.83 -8.56
N PHE A 99 -7.66 -1.36 -9.02
CA PHE A 99 -7.59 -2.77 -9.43
C PHE A 99 -7.74 -3.69 -8.21
N PHE A 100 -7.04 -3.40 -7.11
CA PHE A 100 -7.23 -4.12 -5.85
C PHE A 100 -8.69 -4.10 -5.39
N ALA A 101 -9.32 -2.93 -5.39
CA ALA A 101 -10.70 -2.78 -4.97
C ALA A 101 -11.65 -3.60 -5.84
N ALA A 102 -11.49 -3.53 -7.17
CA ALA A 102 -12.29 -4.33 -8.10
C ALA A 102 -12.09 -5.83 -7.90
N SER A 103 -10.86 -6.30 -7.71
CA SER A 103 -10.57 -7.72 -7.48
C SER A 103 -11.20 -8.24 -6.18
N VAL A 104 -11.13 -7.47 -5.10
CA VAL A 104 -11.75 -7.84 -3.81
C VAL A 104 -13.27 -7.82 -3.90
N LEU A 105 -13.86 -6.80 -4.51
CA LEU A 105 -15.32 -6.70 -4.67
C LEU A 105 -15.86 -7.84 -5.55
N LEU A 106 -15.16 -8.17 -6.64
CA LEU A 106 -15.53 -9.31 -7.49
C LEU A 106 -15.45 -10.63 -6.71
N ALA A 107 -14.42 -10.83 -5.89
CA ALA A 107 -14.26 -12.02 -5.07
C ALA A 107 -15.36 -12.16 -4.01
N ILE A 108 -15.78 -11.06 -3.38
CA ILE A 108 -16.94 -11.03 -2.48
C ILE A 108 -18.20 -11.40 -3.25
N TYR A 109 -18.42 -10.77 -4.41
CA TYR A 109 -19.61 -10.97 -5.24
C TYR A 109 -19.78 -12.41 -5.70
N THR A 110 -18.71 -13.08 -6.12
CA THR A 110 -18.77 -14.47 -6.62
C THR A 110 -18.64 -15.53 -5.52
N GLY A 111 -18.58 -15.12 -4.25
CA GLY A 111 -18.49 -16.05 -3.12
C GLY A 111 -17.18 -16.84 -3.10
N VAL A 112 -16.05 -16.19 -3.37
CA VAL A 112 -14.72 -16.74 -3.06
C VAL A 112 -14.63 -16.95 -1.54
N PRO A 113 -14.00 -18.05 -1.05
CA PRO A 113 -13.92 -18.31 0.39
C PRO A 113 -13.31 -17.13 1.17
N ASN A 114 -13.88 -16.82 2.34
CA ASN A 114 -13.44 -15.70 3.19
C ASN A 114 -11.95 -15.77 3.54
N GLU A 115 -11.42 -16.99 3.77
CA GLU A 115 -9.99 -17.20 4.07
C GLU A 115 -9.10 -16.72 2.93
N THR A 116 -9.50 -17.03 1.70
CA THR A 116 -8.81 -16.58 0.49
C THR A 116 -8.89 -15.06 0.39
N ILE A 117 -10.07 -14.45 0.53
CA ILE A 117 -10.22 -12.99 0.50
C ILE A 117 -9.32 -12.32 1.55
N ASN A 118 -9.28 -12.86 2.76
CA ASN A 118 -8.49 -12.31 3.85
C ASN A 118 -6.98 -12.45 3.60
N ALA A 119 -6.54 -13.60 3.11
CA ALA A 119 -5.14 -13.86 2.78
C ALA A 119 -4.64 -12.93 1.67
N PHE A 120 -5.40 -12.77 0.59
CA PHE A 120 -5.03 -11.91 -0.52
C PHE A 120 -5.10 -10.43 -0.17
N GLY A 121 -6.06 -10.02 0.67
CA GLY A 121 -6.10 -8.67 1.24
C GLY A 121 -4.86 -8.35 2.08
N LEU A 122 -4.44 -9.28 2.95
CA LEU A 122 -3.21 -9.15 3.73
C LEU A 122 -1.96 -9.09 2.85
N TRP A 123 -1.88 -9.97 1.85
CA TRP A 123 -0.77 -10.05 0.92
C TRP A 123 -0.62 -8.75 0.12
N TYR A 124 -1.71 -8.22 -0.43
CA TYR A 124 -1.69 -6.92 -1.10
C TYR A 124 -1.16 -5.82 -0.16
N THR A 125 -1.75 -5.72 1.03
CA THR A 125 -1.44 -4.66 2.01
C THR A 125 0.05 -4.68 2.40
N THR A 126 0.57 -5.86 2.76
CA THR A 126 1.98 -6.02 3.14
C THR A 126 2.92 -5.74 1.96
N SER A 127 2.56 -6.16 0.75
CA SER A 127 3.32 -5.84 -0.47
C SER A 127 3.36 -4.33 -0.74
N ARG A 128 2.24 -3.61 -0.54
CA ARG A 128 2.19 -2.14 -0.69
C ARG A 128 3.05 -1.41 0.33
N VAL A 129 3.05 -1.87 1.59
CA VAL A 129 3.93 -1.31 2.63
C VAL A 129 5.40 -1.55 2.28
N ALA A 130 5.77 -2.78 1.90
CA ALA A 130 7.14 -3.10 1.49
C ALA A 130 7.58 -2.28 0.27
N HIS A 131 6.72 -2.13 -0.73
CA HIS A 131 6.94 -1.27 -1.89
C HIS A 131 7.21 0.17 -1.45
N ALA A 132 6.38 0.75 -0.58
CA ALA A 132 6.55 2.12 -0.14
C ALA A 132 7.85 2.37 0.64
N VAL A 133 8.18 1.46 1.56
CA VAL A 133 9.42 1.54 2.36
C VAL A 133 10.64 1.44 1.46
N THR A 134 10.69 0.43 0.58
CA THR A 134 11.82 0.23 -0.35
C THR A 134 11.97 1.42 -1.29
N TYR A 135 10.89 1.91 -1.87
CA TYR A 135 10.91 3.07 -2.78
C TYR A 135 11.44 4.32 -2.07
N ARG A 136 11.00 4.58 -0.84
CA ARG A 136 11.38 5.79 -0.11
C ARG A 136 12.85 5.77 0.31
N TYR A 137 13.33 4.66 0.88
CA TYR A 137 14.59 4.62 1.62
C TYR A 137 15.77 4.02 0.86
N ILE A 138 15.54 3.21 -0.17
CA ILE A 138 16.63 2.61 -0.94
C ILE A 138 17.12 3.60 -2.01
N GLU A 139 18.42 3.90 -1.95
CA GLU A 139 19.11 4.81 -2.88
C GLU A 139 20.02 4.06 -3.86
N SER A 140 20.44 2.83 -3.52
CA SER A 140 21.25 1.98 -4.39
C SER A 140 20.42 1.51 -5.59
N HIS A 141 21.00 1.64 -6.79
CA HIS A 141 20.38 1.15 -8.02
C HIS A 141 20.09 -0.35 -7.95
N ALA A 142 21.06 -1.16 -7.51
CA ALA A 142 20.92 -2.61 -7.43
C ALA A 142 19.81 -3.03 -6.44
N LEU A 143 19.73 -2.38 -5.27
CA LEU A 143 18.70 -2.69 -4.28
C LEU A 143 17.33 -2.08 -4.66
N SER A 144 17.29 -1.13 -5.58
CA SER A 144 16.03 -0.49 -6.00
C SER A 144 15.05 -1.48 -6.64
N PHE A 145 15.53 -2.60 -7.20
CA PHE A 145 14.70 -3.66 -7.76
C PHE A 145 13.78 -4.34 -6.72
N LEU A 146 14.09 -4.24 -5.42
CA LEU A 146 13.20 -4.72 -4.36
C LEU A 146 11.82 -4.04 -4.41
N ARG A 147 11.76 -2.76 -4.81
CA ARG A 147 10.47 -2.08 -5.00
C ARG A 147 9.69 -2.70 -6.16
N SER A 148 10.35 -3.06 -7.26
CA SER A 148 9.72 -3.69 -8.42
C SER A 148 9.16 -5.08 -8.08
N ILE A 149 9.89 -5.85 -7.27
CA ILE A 149 9.43 -7.15 -6.76
C ILE A 149 8.20 -6.97 -5.88
N ALA A 150 8.23 -6.04 -4.92
CA ALA A 150 7.09 -5.77 -4.05
C ALA A 150 5.86 -5.25 -4.84
N TRP A 151 6.10 -4.44 -5.89
CA TRP A 151 5.05 -3.99 -6.80
C TRP A 151 4.41 -5.16 -7.55
N TRP A 152 5.22 -6.04 -8.16
CA TRP A 152 4.71 -7.23 -8.84
C TRP A 152 3.98 -8.18 -7.89
N SER A 153 4.47 -8.33 -6.66
CA SER A 153 3.82 -9.11 -5.60
C SER A 153 2.41 -8.60 -5.29
N ALA A 154 2.25 -7.28 -5.14
CA ALA A 154 0.93 -6.68 -4.94
C ALA A 154 0.00 -6.97 -6.13
N ASN A 155 0.49 -6.78 -7.37
CA ASN A 155 -0.32 -7.05 -8.56
C ASN A 155 -0.68 -8.53 -8.73
N ALA A 156 0.25 -9.43 -8.43
CA ALA A 156 0.03 -10.88 -8.45
C ALA A 156 -1.13 -11.25 -7.51
N SER A 157 -1.17 -10.68 -6.30
CA SER A 157 -2.29 -10.91 -5.38
C SER A 157 -3.65 -10.52 -5.97
N CYS A 158 -3.75 -9.36 -6.63
CA CYS A 158 -4.98 -8.91 -7.29
C CYS A 158 -5.37 -9.78 -8.48
N ILE A 159 -4.41 -10.10 -9.35
CA ILE A 159 -4.63 -10.95 -10.53
C ILE A 159 -5.13 -12.33 -10.09
N THR A 160 -4.47 -12.94 -9.10
CA THR A 160 -4.84 -14.27 -8.64
C THR A 160 -6.25 -14.29 -8.05
N ILE A 161 -6.60 -13.36 -7.15
CA ILE A 161 -7.94 -13.38 -6.56
C ILE A 161 -9.02 -13.04 -7.61
N ALA A 162 -8.74 -12.16 -8.58
CA ALA A 162 -9.65 -11.89 -9.68
C ALA A 162 -9.87 -13.12 -10.57
N VAL A 163 -8.82 -13.90 -10.87
CA VAL A 163 -8.93 -15.17 -11.62
C VAL A 163 -9.74 -16.20 -10.83
N LEU A 164 -9.51 -16.31 -9.52
CA LEU A 164 -10.30 -17.22 -8.66
C LEU A 164 -11.77 -16.82 -8.63
N ALA A 165 -12.05 -15.52 -8.57
CA ALA A 165 -13.40 -14.99 -8.63
C ALA A 165 -14.05 -15.24 -10.00
N GLY A 166 -13.31 -15.06 -11.09
CA GLY A 166 -13.80 -15.30 -12.45
C GLY A 166 -14.16 -16.75 -12.75
N LYS A 167 -13.48 -17.71 -12.10
CA LYS A 167 -13.83 -19.15 -12.19
C LYS A 167 -15.17 -19.50 -11.52
N LYS A 168 -15.76 -18.57 -10.76
CA LYS A 168 -17.03 -18.72 -10.04
C LYS A 168 -18.19 -17.94 -10.67
N LEU A 169 -17.95 -17.27 -11.80
CA LEU A 169 -18.99 -16.70 -12.65
C LEU A 169 -19.65 -17.80 -13.50
#